data_AF-A0A429DSH5-F1
#
_entry.id   AF-A0A429DSH5-F1
#
_cell.length_a   1.000
_cell.length_b   1.000
_cell.length_c   1.000
_cell.angle_alpha   90.00
_cell.angle_beta   90.00
_cell.angle_gamma   90.00
#
_symmetry.space_group_name_H-M   'P 1'
#
loop_
_entity.id
_entity.type
_entity.pdbx_description
1 polymer ?
#
loop_
_entity_poly.entity_id
_entity_poly.type
_entity_poly.pdbx_seq_one_letter_code
_entity_poly.pdbx_strand_id
1 'polypeptide(L)'
;MTNIGDHDQVPPLRDASRQPDNDVTAVAAFANTIETSFIEIGQSLTDPATRAAYLRTLDIWERALQGSREQGVIDTQQLADLTQVIEGMRQAPTLL
;
A
#
# COMPACT_ATOMS: atom_id res chain seq x y z
N MET A 1 36.02 -57.45 12.58
CA MET A 1 34.69 -56.93 12.94
C MET A 1 34.51 -55.61 12.20
N THR A 2 33.96 -55.68 10.99
CA THR A 2 33.61 -54.51 10.17
C THR A 2 32.10 -54.44 10.19
N ASN A 3 31.53 -53.33 10.66
CA ASN A 3 30.09 -53.15 10.58
C ASN A 3 29.73 -51.68 10.37
N ILE A 4 28.64 -51.51 9.61
CA ILE A 4 27.87 -50.29 9.37
C ILE A 4 28.40 -49.46 8.20
N GLY A 5 28.04 -49.92 7.00
CA GLY A 5 27.68 -49.01 5.92
C GLY A 5 26.27 -48.44 6.13
N ASP A 6 25.96 -47.46 5.29
CA ASP A 6 24.63 -46.90 5.00
C ASP A 6 23.87 -46.26 6.16
N HIS A 7 23.81 -44.92 6.16
CA HIS A 7 22.64 -44.22 5.60
C HIS A 7 22.84 -42.72 5.72
N ASP A 8 23.06 -42.11 4.56
CA ASP A 8 23.04 -40.68 4.28
C ASP A 8 21.62 -40.13 4.49
N GLN A 9 21.20 -39.97 5.74
CA GLN A 9 19.94 -39.30 6.09
C GLN A 9 20.24 -37.91 6.65
N VAL A 10 20.55 -36.99 5.74
CA VAL A 10 20.31 -35.57 6.00
C VAL A 10 18.80 -35.41 6.17
N PRO A 11 18.29 -34.89 7.30
CA PRO A 11 16.88 -34.59 7.43
C PRO A 11 16.48 -33.66 6.28
N PRO A 12 15.33 -33.85 5.62
CA PRO A 12 14.85 -32.82 4.71
C PRO A 12 14.75 -31.54 5.54
N LEU A 13 15.54 -30.54 5.15
CA LEU A 13 15.33 -29.16 5.55
C LEU A 13 13.87 -28.89 5.19
N ARG A 14 12.99 -29.04 6.18
CA ARG A 14 11.55 -28.82 6.04
C ARG A 14 11.44 -27.49 5.33
N ASP A 15 10.86 -27.55 4.13
CA ASP A 15 10.79 -26.47 3.17
C ASP A 15 10.74 -25.12 3.88
N ALA A 16 11.88 -24.42 3.84
CA ALA A 16 11.95 -23.01 4.16
C ALA A 16 11.22 -22.16 3.10
N SER A 17 10.46 -22.80 2.22
CA SER A 17 9.38 -22.24 1.41
C SER A 17 8.16 -21.94 2.29
N ARG A 18 8.34 -21.21 3.40
CA ARG A 18 7.25 -20.37 3.88
C ARG A 18 7.16 -19.24 2.85
N GLN A 19 6.43 -19.53 1.78
CA GLN A 19 6.02 -18.59 0.76
C GLN A 19 5.59 -17.32 1.49
N PRO A 20 6.19 -16.14 1.23
CA PRO A 20 5.71 -14.93 1.86
C PRO A 20 4.23 -14.81 1.50
N ASP A 21 3.39 -14.51 2.50
CA ASP A 21 1.98 -14.16 2.31
C ASP A 21 1.90 -13.04 1.24
N ASN A 22 1.75 -13.44 -0.02
CA ASN A 22 1.80 -12.57 -1.18
C ASN A 22 0.39 -12.11 -1.59
N ASP A 23 -0.60 -12.28 -0.72
CA ASP A 23 -2.01 -12.05 -1.07
C ASP A 23 -2.44 -10.58 -0.85
N VAL A 24 -1.58 -9.72 -0.33
CA VAL A 24 -1.87 -8.29 -0.19
C VAL A 24 -1.33 -7.54 -1.42
N THR A 25 -2.24 -7.03 -2.25
CA THR A 25 -1.88 -6.17 -3.38
C THR A 25 -1.15 -4.91 -2.89
N ALA A 26 -0.26 -4.35 -3.72
CA ALA A 26 0.49 -3.13 -3.36
C ALA A 26 -0.43 -1.96 -2.95
N VAL A 27 -1.62 -1.86 -3.57
CA VAL A 27 -2.61 -0.83 -3.23
C VAL A 27 -3.26 -1.08 -1.87
N ALA A 28 -3.48 -2.33 -1.47
CA ALA A 28 -3.99 -2.68 -0.14
C ALA A 28 -2.93 -2.45 0.95
N ALA A 29 -1.65 -2.75 0.69
CA ALA A 29 -0.56 -2.42 1.61
C ALA A 29 -0.43 -0.90 1.82
N PHE A 30 -0.63 -0.12 0.76
CA PHE A 30 -0.65 1.33 0.84
C PHE A 30 -1.87 1.86 1.61
N ALA A 31 -3.06 1.28 1.39
CA ALA A 31 -4.27 1.60 2.15
C ALA A 31 -4.06 1.40 3.66
N ASN A 32 -3.47 0.27 4.05
CA ASN A 32 -3.13 0.00 5.45
C ASN A 32 -2.14 0.99 6.05
N THR A 33 -1.18 1.47 5.25
CA THR A 33 -0.24 2.52 5.69
C THR A 33 -0.98 3.81 5.98
N ILE A 34 -1.91 4.21 5.11
CA ILE A 34 -2.72 5.41 5.31
C ILE A 34 -3.60 5.25 6.56
N GLU A 35 -4.29 4.11 6.71
CA GLU A 35 -5.11 3.84 7.90
C GLU A 35 -4.31 3.91 9.19
N THR A 36 -3.09 3.39 9.19
CA THR A 36 -2.18 3.46 10.35
C THR A 36 -1.94 4.92 10.75
N SER A 37 -1.72 5.82 9.79
CA SER A 37 -1.55 7.26 10.09
C SER A 37 -2.80 7.91 10.69
N PHE A 38 -4.01 7.43 10.36
CA PHE A 38 -5.24 7.90 11.01
C PHE A 38 -5.39 7.31 12.43
N ILE A 39 -5.06 6.04 12.61
CA ILE A 39 -5.11 5.37 13.92
C ILE A 39 -4.18 6.05 14.93
N GLU A 40 -3.00 6.49 14.50
CA GLU A 40 -2.02 7.22 15.34
C GLU A 40 -2.58 8.49 15.96
N ILE A 41 -3.59 9.11 15.35
CA ILE A 41 -4.28 10.30 15.85
C ILE A 41 -5.68 10.00 16.41
N GLY A 42 -5.99 8.73 16.66
CA GLY A 42 -7.28 8.28 17.20
C GLY A 42 -8.45 8.42 16.22
N GLN A 43 -8.18 8.32 14.92
CA GLN A 43 -9.17 8.36 13.84
C GLN A 43 -9.11 7.04 13.03
N SER A 44 -10.07 6.82 12.14
CA SER A 44 -10.06 5.67 11.22
C SER A 44 -10.76 6.02 9.93
N LEU A 45 -10.24 5.60 8.78
CA LEU A 45 -10.90 5.75 7.48
C LEU A 45 -12.18 4.89 7.36
N THR A 46 -12.38 3.94 8.26
CA THR A 46 -13.64 3.20 8.37
C THR A 46 -14.76 4.07 8.95
N ASP A 47 -14.44 5.10 9.74
CA ASP A 47 -15.41 6.09 10.21
C ASP A 47 -15.91 6.95 9.03
N PRO A 48 -17.25 7.11 8.85
CA PRO A 48 -17.80 7.88 7.74
C PRO A 48 -17.35 9.34 7.70
N ALA A 49 -17.16 10.01 8.86
CA ALA A 49 -16.79 11.41 8.89
C ALA A 49 -15.31 11.59 8.54
N THR A 50 -14.42 10.77 9.10
CA THR A 50 -13.00 10.76 8.74
C THR A 50 -12.81 10.43 7.25
N ARG A 51 -13.53 9.43 6.74
CA ARG A 51 -13.51 9.07 5.31
C ARG A 51 -13.92 10.24 4.41
N ALA A 52 -15.01 10.92 4.75
CA ALA A 52 -15.49 12.06 3.98
C ALA A 52 -14.47 13.20 3.97
N ALA A 53 -13.86 13.51 5.12
CA ALA A 53 -12.82 14.52 5.23
C ALA A 53 -11.56 14.16 4.42
N TYR A 54 -11.14 12.89 4.45
CA TYR A 54 -10.02 12.38 3.67
C TYR A 54 -10.27 12.53 2.16
N LEU A 55 -11.39 12.01 1.65
CA LEU A 55 -11.75 12.12 0.23
C LEU A 55 -11.88 13.59 -0.22
N ARG A 56 -12.47 14.43 0.64
CA ARG A 56 -12.57 15.87 0.35
C ARG A 56 -11.19 16.53 0.26
N THR A 57 -10.24 16.09 1.07
CA THR A 57 -8.86 16.59 1.03
C THR A 57 -8.18 16.22 -0.28
N LEU A 58 -8.39 15.00 -0.78
CA LEU A 58 -7.88 14.58 -2.10
C LEU A 58 -8.45 15.43 -3.24
N ASP A 59 -9.74 15.78 -3.21
CA ASP A 59 -10.35 16.69 -4.20
C ASP A 59 -9.70 18.07 -4.21
N ILE A 60 -9.30 18.57 -3.03
CA ILE A 60 -8.63 19.87 -2.91
C ILE A 60 -7.23 19.79 -3.53
N TRP A 61 -6.49 18.72 -3.25
CA TRP A 61 -5.16 18.49 -3.82
C TRP A 61 -5.20 18.35 -5.33
N GLU A 62 -6.15 17.60 -5.88
CA GLU A 62 -6.30 17.45 -7.33
C GLU A 62 -6.51 18.82 -8.00
N ARG A 63 -7.36 19.68 -7.43
CA ARG A 63 -7.54 21.06 -7.93
C ARG A 63 -6.28 21.91 -7.80
N ALA A 64 -5.54 21.75 -6.71
CA ALA A 64 -4.27 22.47 -6.51
C ALA A 64 -3.22 22.05 -7.55
N LEU A 65 -3.16 20.76 -7.92
CA LEU A 65 -2.28 20.27 -8.97
C LEU A 65 -2.67 20.83 -10.34
N GLN A 66 -3.97 20.88 -10.66
CA GLN A 66 -4.46 21.52 -11.89
C GLN A 66 -4.05 23.00 -11.95
N GLY A 67 -4.29 23.75 -10.87
CA GLY A 67 -3.86 25.15 -10.79
C GLY A 67 -2.34 25.32 -10.89
N SER A 68 -1.57 24.38 -10.35
CA SER A 68 -0.10 24.36 -10.46
C SER A 68 0.36 24.14 -11.90
N ARG A 69 -0.33 23.27 -12.65
CA ARG A 69 -0.07 23.04 -14.07
C ARG A 69 -0.39 24.27 -14.92
N GLU A 70 -1.50 24.94 -14.63
CA GLU A 70 -1.90 26.18 -15.31
C GLU A 70 -0.88 27.31 -15.09
N GLN A 71 -0.28 27.36 -13.90
CA GLN A 71 0.78 28.32 -13.55
C GLN A 71 2.17 27.90 -14.05
N GLY A 72 2.31 26.72 -14.66
CA GLY A 72 3.58 26.20 -15.18
C GLY A 72 4.57 25.73 -14.10
N VAL A 73 4.10 25.47 -12.88
CA VAL A 73 4.93 24.92 -11.78
C VAL A 73 5.26 23.45 -12.03
N ILE A 74 4.30 22.71 -12.58
CA ILE A 74 4.47 21.33 -13.03
C ILE A 74 4.08 21.20 -14.49
N ASP A 75 4.65 20.22 -15.18
CA ASP A 75 4.29 19.90 -16.55
C ASP A 75 3.11 18.91 -16.64
N THR A 76 2.69 18.58 -17.87
CA THR A 76 1.57 17.67 -18.12
C THR A 76 1.85 16.24 -17.65
N GLN A 77 3.09 15.77 -17.77
CA GLN A 77 3.46 14.41 -17.37
C GLN A 77 3.47 14.30 -15.84
N GLN A 78 4.06 15.27 -15.16
CA GLN A 78 4.06 15.36 -13.70
C GLN A 78 2.63 15.43 -13.15
N LEU A 79 1.74 16.20 -13.79
CA LEU A 79 0.33 16.23 -13.42
C LEU A 79 -0.32 14.84 -13.57
N ALA A 80 -0.07 14.14 -14.68
CA ALA A 80 -0.63 12.81 -14.92
C ALA A 80 -0.16 11.80 -13.86
N ASP A 81 1.14 11.77 -13.57
CA ASP A 81 1.74 10.86 -12.59
C ASP A 81 1.19 11.13 -11.17
N LEU A 82 1.10 12.41 -10.77
CA LEU A 82 0.56 12.78 -9.46
C LEU A 82 -0.95 12.51 -9.35
N THR A 83 -1.70 12.68 -10.44
CA THR A 83 -3.13 12.34 -10.47
C THR A 83 -3.31 10.83 -10.28
N GLN A 84 -2.47 10.00 -10.89
CA GLN A 84 -2.51 8.55 -10.69
C GLN A 84 -2.26 8.16 -9.22
N VAL A 85 -1.35 8.85 -8.53
CA VAL A 85 -1.13 8.65 -7.09
C VAL A 85 -2.37 9.00 -6.27
N ILE A 86 -3.00 10.15 -6.56
CA ILE A 86 -4.25 10.56 -5.88
C ILE A 86 -5.36 9.51 -6.11
N GLU A 87 -5.50 8.98 -7.32
CA GLU A 87 -6.49 7.93 -7.60
C GLU A 87 -6.21 6.63 -6.84
N GLY A 88 -4.93 6.25 -6.70
CA GLY A 88 -4.55 5.14 -5.82
C GLY A 88 -4.92 5.40 -4.36
N MET A 89 -4.70 6.62 -3.87
CA MET A 89 -5.07 7.05 -2.51
C MET A 89 -6.58 7.01 -2.28
N ARG A 90 -7.39 7.41 -3.28
CA ARG A 90 -8.87 7.38 -3.18
C ARG A 90 -9.43 5.98 -2.91
N GLN A 91 -8.71 4.92 -3.30
CA GLN A 91 -9.14 3.55 -3.06
C GLN A 91 -8.94 3.12 -1.61
N ALA A 92 -8.08 3.78 -0.83
CA ALA A 92 -7.70 3.32 0.50
C ALA A 92 -8.90 3.01 1.41
N PRO A 93 -9.93 3.87 1.56
CA PRO A 93 -11.07 3.56 2.42
C PRO A 93 -11.96 2.40 1.96
N THR A 94 -11.83 1.96 0.70
CA THR A 94 -12.61 0.84 0.14
C THR A 94 -11.92 -0.51 0.28
N LEU A 95 -10.64 -0.49 0.70
CA LEU A 95 -9.78 -1.65 0.83
C LEU A 95 -9.52 -2.05 2.30
N LEU A 96 -10.13 -1.34 3.25
CA LEU A 96 -10.01 -1.51 4.71
C LEU A 96 -11.21 -2.26 5.29
#